data_AF-A0A7L1PIP8-F1
#
_entry.id   AF-A0A7L1PIP8-F1
#
_cell.length_a   1.000
_cell.length_b   1.000
_cell.length_c   1.000
_cell.angle_alpha   90.00
_cell.angle_beta   90.00
_cell.angle_gamma   90.00
#
_symmetry.space_group_name_H-M   'P 1'
#
loop_
_entity.id
_entity.type
_entity.pdbx_description
1 polymer ?
#
loop_
_entity_poly.entity_id
_entity_poly.type
_entity_poly.pdbx_seq_one_letter_code
_entity_poly.pdbx_strand_id
1 'polypeptide(L)'
;CLECGKSFCWSSQLVIHQCIHTQESPYECPECGKRFQSSSNLLKHQPVHTGERPFHCPNCRKGFKQKSYLVIHRRIHSGERPYECPKCGKSFSESSHFAQHQRRH
;
A
#
# COMPACT_ATOMS: atom_id res chain seq x y z
N CYS A 1 -0.68 -10.42 -21.54
CA CYS A 1 -0.24 -9.11 -22.02
C CYS A 1 0.72 -9.35 -23.18
N LEU A 2 0.38 -8.86 -24.37
CA LEU A 2 1.17 -9.11 -25.57
C LEU A 2 2.53 -8.38 -25.53
N GLU A 3 2.59 -7.21 -24.90
CA GLU A 3 3.81 -6.39 -24.78
C GLU A 3 4.89 -7.00 -23.88
N CYS A 4 4.53 -7.75 -22.83
CA CYS A 4 5.48 -8.22 -21.82
C CYS A 4 5.32 -9.70 -21.42
N GLY A 5 4.46 -10.44 -22.13
CA GLY A 5 4.23 -11.87 -21.89
C GLY A 5 3.53 -12.23 -20.57
N LYS A 6 3.18 -11.26 -19.71
CA LYS A 6 2.52 -11.55 -18.42
C LYS A 6 1.10 -12.06 -18.60
N SER A 7 0.75 -13.12 -17.90
CA SER A 7 -0.59 -13.72 -17.88
C SER A 7 -1.40 -13.24 -16.67
N PHE A 8 -2.71 -13.09 -16.85
CA PHE A 8 -3.65 -12.60 -15.82
C PHE A 8 -4.88 -13.51 -15.78
N CYS A 9 -5.40 -13.76 -14.58
CA CYS A 9 -6.58 -14.62 -14.41
C CYS A 9 -7.90 -13.91 -14.75
N TRP A 10 -7.93 -12.57 -14.66
CA TRP A 10 -9.12 -11.77 -14.96
C TRP A 10 -8.80 -10.68 -15.98
N SER A 11 -9.76 -10.40 -16.87
CA SER A 11 -9.65 -9.35 -17.89
C SER A 11 -9.42 -7.97 -17.28
N SER A 12 -10.07 -7.66 -16.16
CA SER A 12 -9.88 -6.40 -15.43
C SER A 12 -8.43 -6.19 -14.98
N GLN A 13 -7.72 -7.25 -14.59
CA GLN A 13 -6.30 -7.16 -14.21
C GLN A 13 -5.40 -6.89 -15.42
N LEU A 14 -5.73 -7.48 -16.58
CA LEU A 14 -5.00 -7.20 -17.81
C LEU A 14 -5.18 -5.74 -18.25
N VAL A 15 -6.41 -5.21 -18.17
CA VAL A 15 -6.70 -3.79 -18.49
C VAL A 15 -5.92 -2.85 -17.56
N ILE A 16 -5.97 -3.09 -16.25
CA ILE A 16 -5.20 -2.30 -15.27
C ILE A 16 -3.69 -2.40 -15.55
N HIS A 17 -3.20 -3.58 -15.93
CA HIS A 17 -1.81 -3.79 -16.26
C HIS A 17 -1.38 -3.02 -17.52
N GLN A 18 -2.24 -2.92 -18.52
CA GLN A 18 -1.96 -2.18 -19.75
C GLN A 18 -1.69 -0.69 -19.50
N CYS A 19 -2.24 -0.11 -18.44
CA CYS A 19 -1.95 1.27 -18.03
C CYS A 19 -0.45 1.53 -17.77
N ILE A 20 0.35 0.49 -17.49
CA ILE A 20 1.81 0.61 -17.31
C ILE A 20 2.50 0.88 -18.65
N HIS A 21 1.97 0.32 -19.75
CA HIS A 21 2.53 0.46 -21.08
C HIS A 21 2.05 1.75 -21.76
N THR A 22 0.76 2.08 -21.61
CA THR A 22 0.15 3.23 -22.27
C THR A 22 0.33 4.54 -21.50
N GLN A 23 0.66 4.47 -20.20
CA GLN A 23 0.59 5.60 -19.26
C GLN A 23 -0.80 6.24 -19.12
N GLU A 24 -1.82 5.68 -19.78
CA GLU A 24 -3.20 6.10 -19.68
C GLU A 24 -3.83 5.43 -18.45
N SER A 25 -3.87 6.18 -17.36
CA SER A 25 -4.56 5.76 -16.13
C SER A 25 -6.00 6.31 -16.14
N PRO A 26 -7.04 5.46 -16.18
CA PRO A 26 -8.41 5.91 -16.45
C PRO A 26 -9.04 6.74 -15.33
N TYR A 27 -8.51 6.69 -14.11
CA TYR A 27 -9.09 7.37 -12.96
C TYR A 27 -8.25 8.59 -12.56
N GLU A 28 -8.80 9.79 -12.71
CA GLU A 28 -8.12 11.03 -12.36
C GLU A 28 -8.64 11.60 -11.04
N CYS A 29 -7.74 12.11 -10.21
CA CYS A 29 -8.11 12.86 -9.02
C CYS A 29 -8.47 14.30 -9.39
N PRO A 30 -9.71 14.76 -9.15
CA PRO A 30 -10.13 16.11 -9.54
C PRO A 30 -9.42 17.23 -8.78
N GLU A 31 -8.88 16.93 -7.59
CA GLU A 31 -8.20 17.91 -6.72
C GLU A 31 -6.76 18.21 -7.17
N CYS A 32 -6.08 17.25 -7.81
CA CYS A 32 -4.65 17.39 -8.15
C CYS A 32 -4.24 16.86 -9.52
N GLY A 33 -5.19 16.40 -10.35
CA GLY A 33 -4.94 15.81 -11.67
C GLY A 33 -4.18 14.49 -11.64
N LYS A 34 -3.88 13.92 -10.46
CA LYS A 34 -3.12 12.69 -10.35
C LYS A 34 -3.94 11.51 -10.85
N ARG A 35 -3.36 10.71 -11.75
CA ARG A 35 -4.04 9.56 -12.37
C ARG A 35 -3.70 8.24 -11.66
N PHE A 36 -4.69 7.34 -11.62
CA PHE A 36 -4.65 6.05 -10.96
C PHE A 36 -5.14 4.95 -11.90
N GLN A 37 -4.53 3.78 -11.78
CA GLN A 37 -4.86 2.61 -12.61
C GLN A 37 -6.18 1.95 -12.19
N SER A 38 -6.71 2.25 -11.00
CA SER A 38 -7.97 1.71 -10.51
C SER A 38 -8.74 2.73 -9.65
N SER A 39 -10.08 2.63 -9.67
CA SER A 39 -10.96 3.47 -8.86
C SER A 39 -10.70 3.29 -7.36
N SER A 40 -10.40 2.07 -6.92
CA SER A 40 -10.06 1.78 -5.52
C SER A 40 -8.78 2.48 -5.07
N ASN A 41 -7.80 2.68 -5.97
CA ASN A 41 -6.58 3.41 -5.65
C ASN A 41 -6.84 4.92 -5.58
N LEU A 42 -7.70 5.45 -6.45
CA LEU A 42 -8.16 6.84 -6.35
C LEU A 42 -8.92 7.09 -5.04
N LEU A 43 -9.83 6.20 -4.64
CA LEU A 43 -10.57 6.31 -3.38
C LEU A 43 -9.63 6.29 -2.15
N LYS A 44 -8.61 5.43 -2.15
CA LYS A 44 -7.58 5.41 -1.10
C LYS A 44 -6.71 6.67 -1.08
N HIS A 45 -6.66 7.41 -2.19
CA HIS A 45 -5.89 8.64 -2.32
C HIS A 45 -6.67 9.87 -1.84
N GLN A 46 -7.99 9.93 -2.02
CA GLN A 46 -8.82 11.08 -1.63
C GLN A 46 -8.57 11.63 -0.21
N PRO A 47 -8.35 10.80 0.84
CA PRO A 47 -8.02 11.29 2.18
C PRO A 47 -6.72 12.11 2.27
N VAL A 48 -5.92 12.15 1.22
CA VAL A 48 -4.77 13.05 1.11
C VAL A 48 -5.21 14.51 1.09
N HIS A 49 -6.30 14.83 0.40
CA HIS A 49 -6.80 16.20 0.24
C HIS A 49 -7.66 16.63 1.42
N THR A 50 -8.62 15.79 1.82
CA THR A 50 -9.57 16.13 2.90
C THR A 50 -8.93 16.06 4.30
N GLY A 51 -7.80 15.38 4.43
CA GLY A 51 -7.18 15.11 5.73
C GLY A 51 -7.95 14.09 6.58
N GLU A 52 -9.04 13.52 6.06
CA GLU A 52 -9.85 12.54 6.76
C GLU A 52 -9.04 11.30 7.15
N ARG A 53 -9.40 10.74 8.31
CA ARG A 53 -8.72 9.57 8.89
C ARG A 53 -9.76 8.58 9.40
N PRO A 54 -10.47 7.88 8.50
CA PRO A 54 -11.62 7.06 8.89
C PRO A 54 -11.27 5.92 9.86
N PHE A 55 -10.02 5.45 9.85
CA PHE A 55 -9.60 4.31 10.66
C PHE A 55 -8.93 4.77 11.95
N HIS A 56 -9.57 4.52 13.10
CA HIS A 56 -9.06 4.96 14.40
C HIS A 56 -8.53 3.79 15.23
N CYS A 57 -7.43 4.02 15.95
CA CYS A 57 -6.92 3.08 16.92
C CYS A 57 -7.79 3.06 18.18
N PRO A 58 -8.32 1.90 18.62
CA PRO A 58 -9.14 1.84 19.83
C PRO A 58 -8.34 2.18 21.10
N ASN A 59 -7.03 1.91 21.11
CA ASN A 59 -6.19 2.08 22.31
C ASN A 59 -5.76 3.53 22.53
N CYS A 60 -5.47 4.29 21.47
CA CYS A 60 -4.91 5.65 21.58
C CYS A 60 -5.66 6.70 20.74
N ARG A 61 -6.78 6.33 20.11
CA ARG A 61 -7.62 7.18 19.24
C ARG A 61 -6.92 7.80 18.03
N LYS A 62 -5.65 7.45 17.77
CA LYS A 62 -4.92 7.92 16.59
C LYS A 62 -5.61 7.45 15.30
N GLY A 63 -5.94 8.40 14.42
CA GLY A 63 -6.57 8.16 13.12
C GLY A 63 -5.56 7.87 12.00
N PHE A 64 -5.98 7.07 11.02
CA PHE A 64 -5.22 6.66 9.83
C PHE A 64 -6.06 6.79 8.56
N LYS A 65 -5.40 7.11 7.44
CA LYS A 65 -6.02 7.22 6.11
C LYS A 65 -6.35 5.86 5.48
N GLN A 66 -5.67 4.79 5.92
CA GLN A 66 -5.86 3.43 5.39
C GLN A 66 -5.86 2.40 6.53
N LYS A 67 -6.68 1.35 6.37
CA LYS A 67 -6.82 0.25 7.33
C LYS A 67 -5.49 -0.50 7.55
N SER A 68 -4.69 -0.69 6.51
CA SER A 68 -3.37 -1.33 6.59
C SER A 68 -2.44 -0.62 7.57
N TYR A 69 -2.42 0.72 7.55
CA TYR A 69 -1.62 1.52 8.48
C TYR A 69 -2.11 1.40 9.92
N LEU A 70 -3.42 1.31 10.14
CA LEU A 70 -3.96 1.03 11.46
C LEU A 70 -3.51 -0.35 11.98
N VAL A 71 -3.56 -1.38 11.14
CA VAL A 71 -3.13 -2.75 11.51
C VAL A 71 -1.64 -2.76 11.89
N ILE A 72 -0.78 -2.14 11.08
CA ILE A 72 0.64 -2.00 11.38
C ILE A 72 0.85 -1.21 12.68
N HIS A 73 0.14 -0.09 12.85
CA HIS A 73 0.24 0.73 14.07
C HIS A 73 -0.12 -0.05 15.33
N ARG A 74 -1.12 -0.94 15.27
CA ARG A 74 -1.49 -1.76 16.43
C ARG A 74 -0.35 -2.64 16.95
N ARG A 75 0.64 -2.96 16.12
CA ARG A 75 1.84 -3.70 16.54
C ARG A 75 2.70 -2.94 17.55
N ILE A 76 2.60 -1.62 17.59
CA ILE A 76 3.27 -0.80 18.62
C ILE A 76 2.68 -1.09 20.00
N HIS A 77 1.37 -1.36 20.08
CA HIS A 77 0.70 -1.68 21.33
C HIS A 77 0.89 -3.13 21.75
N SER A 78 0.91 -4.07 20.80
CA SER A 78 1.11 -5.50 21.11
C SER A 78 2.58 -5.91 21.22
N GLY A 79 3.51 -5.11 20.71
CA GLY A 79 4.93 -5.48 20.60
C GLY A 79 5.22 -6.52 19.51
N GLU A 80 4.24 -6.85 18.65
CA GLU A 80 4.38 -7.87 17.61
C GLU A 80 5.43 -7.47 16.55
N ARG A 81 6.41 -8.36 16.32
CA ARG A 81 7.48 -8.17 15.33
C ARG A 81 7.61 -9.41 14.43
N PRO A 82 6.75 -9.58 13.42
CA PRO A 82 6.65 -10.82 12.65
C PRO A 82 7.86 -11.12 11.77
N TYR A 83 8.69 -10.11 11.48
CA TYR A 83 9.75 -10.22 10.50
C TYR A 83 11.10 -10.31 11.20
N GLU A 84 11.61 -11.52 11.38
CA GLU A 84 12.90 -11.78 12.01
C GLU A 84 14.01 -11.99 10.96
N CYS A 85 15.18 -11.39 11.21
CA CYS A 85 16.36 -11.60 10.38
C CYS A 85 17.09 -12.89 10.77
N PRO A 86 17.15 -13.90 9.88
CA PRO A 86 17.82 -15.15 10.20
C PRO A 86 19.34 -15.01 10.36
N LYS A 87 19.94 -13.93 9.82
CA LYS A 87 21.39 -13.68 9.93
C LYS A 87 21.80 -13.11 11.29
N CYS A 88 20.95 -12.32 11.95
CA CYS A 88 21.34 -11.59 13.16
C CYS A 88 20.28 -11.55 14.28
N GLY A 89 19.15 -12.25 14.11
CA GLY A 89 18.07 -12.33 15.11
C GLY A 89 17.27 -11.05 15.33
N LYS A 90 17.53 -9.97 14.57
CA LYS A 90 16.78 -8.71 14.72
C LYS A 90 15.37 -8.85 14.13
N SER A 91 14.35 -8.52 14.93
CA SER A 91 12.94 -8.55 14.51
C SER A 91 12.35 -7.17 14.26
N PHE A 92 11.46 -7.08 13.27
CA PHE A 92 10.84 -5.86 12.78
C PHE A 92 9.31 -5.99 12.77
N SER A 93 8.62 -4.89 13.04
CA SER A 93 7.16 -4.79 12.98
C SER A 93 6.63 -4.62 11.55
N GLU A 94 7.48 -4.25 10.60
CA GLU A 94 7.13 -3.94 9.20
C GLU A 94 8.06 -4.63 8.22
N SER A 95 7.49 -5.18 7.14
CA SER A 95 8.25 -5.90 6.11
C SER A 95 9.18 -5.00 5.32
N SER A 96 8.82 -3.72 5.12
CA SER A 96 9.64 -2.73 4.42
C SER A 96 10.95 -2.45 5.17
N HIS A 97 10.87 -2.24 6.48
CA HIS A 97 12.03 -2.05 7.34
C HIS A 97 12.90 -3.31 7.41
N PHE A 98 12.27 -4.48 7.49
CA PHE A 98 12.97 -5.76 7.42
C PHE A 98 13.72 -5.94 6.09
N ALA A 99 13.07 -5.70 4.95
CA ALA A 99 13.68 -5.83 3.63
C ALA A 99 14.83 -4.82 3.45
N GLN A 100 14.68 -3.58 3.94
CA GLN A 100 15.78 -2.61 3.93
C GLN A 100 16.95 -3.10 4.79
N HIS A 101 16.68 -3.64 5.97
CA HIS A 101 17.70 -4.21 6.83
C HIS A 101 18.44 -5.38 6.14
N GLN A 102 17.70 -6.28 5.51
CA GLN A 102 18.29 -7.42 4.79
C GLN A 102 19.21 -6.99 3.66
N ARG A 103 18.86 -5.93 2.91
CA ARG A 103 19.70 -5.39 1.82
C ARG A 103 21.00 -4.75 2.30
N ARG A 104 21.10 -4.42 3.59
CA ARG A 104 22.28 -3.77 4.20
C ARG A 104 23.26 -4.74 4.84
N HIS A 105 22.93 -6.03 4.89
CA HIS A 105 23.86 -7.10 5.22
C HIS A 105 24.66 -7.49 3.98
#